data_AF-A0A956E1J1-F1
#
_entry.id   AF-A0A956E1J1-F1
#
_cell.length_a   1.000
_cell.length_b   1.000
_cell.length_c   1.000
_cell.angle_alpha   90.00
_cell.angle_beta   90.00
_cell.angle_gamma   90.00
#
_symmetry.space_group_name_H-M   'P 1'
#
loop_
_entity.id
_entity.type
_entity.pdbx_description
1 polymer ?
#
loop_
_entity_poly.entity_id
_entity_poly.type
_entity_poly.pdbx_seq_one_letter_code
_entity_poly.pdbx_strand_id
1 'polypeptide(L)'
;MAQYSSLIASVAAAAAIAACSSSEPATDGTPDQLVIQADEVSVPAGSERYMCYAQTLTEDVYVDRFDYEASPLVHHFLLARALAPEPEGLVDCSDVLFRFSWLPLFGAGKGDSSLVLPDDSAVVLPKGSQVLLQLHLLNSTNQDISGRPAVKLHTTQDTGRMPAGIYAFGTDKISLQPNSKASVSDDCTMTEDVELFGLLAHMHYLGENLSFETGPAGGPLEERYRKDPWNFDAQIIEPVSLTLKAGDQTRVTCNYDNATPSDVSFGESSSDEMCFLVGFAKNRTNLDGCLTFGGGGDQDAGVPPDPDAGACGEQQENPNGIGRACTKGGGECESGQTCSADQGQTPDGVPGFCLKIGCNATPDCGGGGATCCAPAEGGGVIKICVPEACRPADCIPAE
;
A
#
# COMPACT_ATOMS: atom_id res chain seq x y z
N MET A 1 -52.20 51.53 59.69
CA MET A 1 -51.25 51.13 58.63
C MET A 1 -50.82 49.70 58.97
N ALA A 2 -51.56 48.65 58.58
CA ALA A 2 -51.44 47.91 57.29
C ALA A 2 -49.98 47.52 57.00
N GLN A 3 -49.55 46.28 56.74
CA GLN A 3 -50.23 45.08 56.24
C GLN A 3 -49.29 43.85 56.40
N TYR A 4 -49.85 42.64 56.35
CA TYR A 4 -49.21 41.32 56.30
C TYR A 4 -48.40 41.07 55.01
N SER A 5 -47.37 40.19 55.03
CA SER A 5 -47.32 38.98 54.16
C SER A 5 -46.12 38.06 54.43
N SER A 6 -46.41 36.75 54.44
CA SER A 6 -45.51 35.59 54.48
C SER A 6 -45.03 35.17 53.08
N LEU A 7 -43.98 34.35 52.95
CA LEU A 7 -43.73 33.28 51.92
C LEU A 7 -42.24 32.83 52.03
N ILE A 8 -41.89 31.63 52.51
CA ILE A 8 -41.88 30.27 51.88
C ILE A 8 -40.79 30.05 50.82
N ALA A 9 -39.95 29.03 51.08
CA ALA A 9 -39.18 28.12 50.19
C ALA A 9 -38.21 28.74 49.17
N SER A 10 -37.00 28.21 48.94
CA SER A 10 -36.81 26.88 48.34
C SER A 10 -35.35 26.44 48.40
N VAL A 11 -35.13 25.19 48.78
CA VAL A 11 -33.88 24.44 48.56
C VAL A 11 -33.88 24.01 47.09
N ALA A 12 -32.92 24.50 46.30
CA ALA A 12 -32.71 24.03 44.94
C ALA A 12 -31.59 22.99 44.93
N ALA A 13 -31.98 21.73 44.77
CA ALA A 13 -31.10 20.64 44.40
C ALA A 13 -30.70 20.81 42.92
N ALA A 14 -29.40 20.98 42.65
CA ALA A 14 -28.88 20.91 41.29
C ALA A 14 -28.69 19.44 40.92
N ALA A 15 -29.51 18.95 39.99
CA ALA A 15 -29.37 17.65 39.38
C ALA A 15 -28.10 17.63 38.50
N ALA A 16 -27.18 16.71 38.79
CA ALA A 16 -26.07 16.38 37.91
C ALA A 16 -26.62 15.59 36.72
N ILE A 17 -26.62 16.20 35.54
CA ILE A 17 -26.81 15.48 34.28
C ILE A 17 -25.45 14.87 33.94
N ALA A 18 -25.33 13.56 34.11
CA ALA A 18 -24.22 12.78 33.57
C ALA A 18 -24.35 12.78 32.04
N ALA A 19 -23.61 13.68 31.38
CA ALA A 19 -23.36 13.56 29.95
C ALA A 19 -22.29 12.47 29.78
N CYS A 20 -22.70 11.29 29.32
CA CYS A 20 -21.79 10.31 28.75
C CYS A 20 -21.22 10.90 27.47
N SER A 21 -20.09 11.58 27.57
CA SER A 21 -19.23 11.93 26.44
C SER A 21 -18.58 10.63 25.96
N SER A 22 -19.10 10.06 24.89
CA SER A 22 -18.35 9.12 24.06
C SER A 22 -17.10 9.84 23.57
N SER A 23 -15.94 9.43 24.05
CA SER A 23 -14.65 9.88 23.57
C SER A 23 -14.46 9.40 22.13
N GLU A 24 -14.72 10.27 21.16
CA GLU A 24 -14.13 10.14 19.84
C GLU A 24 -12.59 10.21 20.00
N PRO A 25 -11.82 9.34 19.33
CA PRO A 25 -10.37 9.48 19.32
C PRO A 25 -10.01 10.82 18.70
N ALA A 26 -9.33 11.66 19.47
CA ALA A 26 -8.87 12.97 19.00
C ALA A 26 -7.81 12.78 17.91
N THR A 27 -8.08 13.29 16.72
CA THR A 27 -7.07 13.57 15.71
C THR A 27 -6.27 14.78 16.17
N ASP A 28 -5.19 14.54 16.91
CA ASP A 28 -4.30 15.59 17.40
C ASP A 28 -3.40 16.07 16.24
N GLY A 29 -3.96 16.94 15.39
CA GLY A 29 -3.30 17.56 14.25
C GLY A 29 -3.69 19.03 14.12
N THR A 30 -2.74 19.88 13.75
CA THR A 30 -3.08 21.19 13.18
C THR A 30 -3.89 21.00 11.89
N PRO A 31 -4.65 22.00 11.38
CA PRO A 31 -5.45 21.85 10.15
C PRO A 31 -4.70 21.29 8.92
N ASP A 32 -3.37 21.39 8.94
CA ASP A 32 -2.45 20.98 7.87
C ASP A 32 -1.68 19.69 8.20
N GLN A 33 -2.18 18.86 9.14
CA GLN A 33 -1.52 17.61 9.52
C GLN A 33 -2.50 16.52 9.99
N LEU A 34 -2.35 15.32 9.43
CA LEU A 34 -2.94 14.08 9.93
C LEU A 34 -1.86 13.23 10.61
N VAL A 35 -2.15 12.66 11.77
CA VAL A 35 -1.23 11.74 12.46
C VAL A 35 -1.81 10.34 12.44
N ILE A 36 -1.12 9.43 11.76
CA ILE A 36 -1.43 8.00 11.81
C ILE A 36 -0.67 7.43 13.00
N GLN A 37 -1.36 7.19 14.11
CA GLN A 37 -0.76 6.78 15.37
C GLN A 37 -1.39 5.48 15.86
N ALA A 38 -0.54 4.46 16.01
CA ALA A 38 -0.96 3.19 16.56
C ALA A 38 -1.36 3.29 18.04
N ASP A 39 -2.19 2.35 18.47
CA ASP A 39 -2.44 2.13 19.90
C ASP A 39 -1.15 1.77 20.66
N GLU A 40 -1.20 1.88 21.98
CA GLU A 40 -0.03 1.56 22.80
C GLU A 40 0.31 0.08 22.66
N VAL A 41 1.57 -0.17 22.32
CA VAL A 41 2.14 -1.50 22.22
C VAL A 41 3.30 -1.63 23.19
N SER A 42 3.38 -2.81 23.81
CA SER A 42 4.49 -3.21 24.67
C SER A 42 5.31 -4.31 24.01
N VAL A 43 6.64 -4.18 24.10
CA VAL A 43 7.61 -5.16 23.61
C VAL A 43 8.51 -5.58 24.78
N PRO A 44 8.46 -6.86 25.20
CA PRO A 44 9.29 -7.36 26.28
C PRO A 44 10.80 -7.17 26.06
N ALA A 45 11.56 -7.12 27.14
CA ALA A 45 13.02 -7.10 27.09
C ALA A 45 13.60 -8.21 26.20
N GLY A 46 14.53 -7.85 25.30
CA GLY A 46 15.23 -8.81 24.43
C GLY A 46 14.36 -9.50 23.38
N SER A 47 13.24 -8.89 22.99
CA SER A 47 12.28 -9.47 22.05
C SER A 47 11.97 -8.54 20.88
N GLU A 48 11.35 -9.11 19.85
CA GLU A 48 10.82 -8.41 18.69
C GLU A 48 9.35 -8.77 18.46
N ARG A 49 8.62 -7.90 17.76
CA ARG A 49 7.23 -8.11 17.36
C ARG A 49 6.95 -7.41 16.04
N TYR A 50 6.07 -7.98 15.23
CA TYR A 50 5.45 -7.27 14.12
C TYR A 50 4.00 -6.94 14.43
N MET A 51 3.67 -5.67 14.27
CA MET A 51 2.34 -5.15 14.55
C MET A 51 1.83 -4.37 13.36
N CYS A 52 0.54 -4.52 13.06
CA CYS A 52 -0.11 -3.80 11.99
C CYS A 52 -1.17 -2.91 12.60
N TYR A 53 -1.17 -1.63 12.23
CA TYR A 53 -2.20 -0.68 12.62
C TYR A 53 -2.87 -0.15 11.37
N ALA A 54 -4.18 -0.35 11.24
CA ALA A 54 -4.94 0.16 10.12
C ALA A 54 -5.97 1.19 10.58
N GLN A 55 -6.11 2.27 9.82
CA GLN A 55 -7.07 3.33 10.07
C GLN A 55 -7.80 3.72 8.78
N THR A 56 -9.13 3.70 8.80
CA THR A 56 -9.98 4.15 7.69
C THR A 56 -10.15 5.67 7.75
N LEU A 57 -9.85 6.35 6.63
CA LEU A 57 -9.99 7.80 6.52
C LEU A 57 -11.46 8.21 6.39
N THR A 58 -11.85 9.27 7.10
CA THR A 58 -13.22 9.79 7.12
C THR A 58 -13.48 10.90 6.10
N GLU A 59 -12.42 11.40 5.47
CA GLU A 59 -12.41 12.46 4.47
C GLU A 59 -11.30 12.25 3.44
N ASP A 60 -11.33 13.01 2.35
CA ASP A 60 -10.25 13.03 1.36
C ASP A 60 -9.03 13.72 1.95
N VAL A 61 -7.84 13.14 1.77
CA VAL A 61 -6.58 13.66 2.30
C VAL A 61 -5.57 13.79 1.16
N TYR A 62 -4.98 14.97 1.03
CA TYR A 62 -3.93 15.28 0.07
C TYR A 62 -2.63 15.49 0.84
N VAL A 63 -1.68 14.58 0.71
CA VAL A 63 -0.44 14.57 1.50
C VAL A 63 0.72 15.07 0.63
N ASP A 64 1.45 16.08 1.10
CA ASP A 64 2.62 16.61 0.38
C ASP A 64 3.94 16.39 1.11
N ARG A 65 3.90 15.94 2.36
CA ARG A 65 5.08 15.48 3.08
C ARG A 65 4.72 14.41 4.11
N PHE A 66 5.60 13.42 4.25
CA PHE A 66 5.57 12.45 5.33
C PHE A 66 6.74 12.72 6.27
N ASP A 67 6.50 12.77 7.57
CA ASP A 67 7.53 12.91 8.60
C ASP A 67 7.42 11.76 9.60
N TYR A 68 8.57 11.21 9.97
CA TYR A 68 8.71 10.23 11.04
C TYR A 68 9.75 10.73 12.05
N GLU A 69 9.36 10.66 13.32
CA GLU A 69 10.23 10.95 14.45
C GLU A 69 10.64 9.63 15.11
N ALA A 70 11.94 9.44 15.29
CA ALA A 70 12.49 8.17 15.73
C ALA A 70 11.91 7.74 17.08
N SER A 71 11.46 6.48 17.14
CA SER A 71 11.04 5.83 18.37
C SER A 71 12.04 4.75 18.78
N PRO A 72 12.41 4.63 20.06
CA PRO A 72 13.28 3.53 20.52
C PRO A 72 12.62 2.15 20.36
N LEU A 73 11.31 2.10 20.11
CA LEU A 73 10.52 0.90 19.92
C LEU A 73 10.56 0.39 18.47
N VAL A 74 10.65 1.29 17.50
CA VAL A 74 10.47 0.97 16.08
C VAL A 74 11.83 0.71 15.47
N HIS A 75 12.01 -0.51 14.97
CA HIS A 75 13.19 -0.89 14.20
C HIS A 75 13.11 -0.35 12.77
N HIS A 76 11.97 -0.61 12.12
CA HIS A 76 11.53 0.02 10.88
C HIS A 76 10.00 -0.08 10.76
N PHE A 77 9.43 0.65 9.81
CA PHE A 77 8.02 0.55 9.47
C PHE A 77 7.78 0.76 7.98
N LEU A 78 6.63 0.26 7.52
CA LEU A 78 6.04 0.59 6.24
C LEU A 78 4.69 1.27 6.49
N LEU A 79 4.53 2.49 5.96
CA LEU A 79 3.24 3.13 5.77
C LEU A 79 2.74 2.80 4.37
N ALA A 80 1.53 2.29 4.26
CA ALA A 80 0.90 1.92 3.01
C ALA A 80 -0.56 2.35 2.95
N ARG A 81 -1.11 2.44 1.73
CA ARG A 81 -2.54 2.40 1.48
C ARG A 81 -2.93 0.94 1.25
N ALA A 82 -3.87 0.42 2.03
CA ALA A 82 -4.39 -0.93 1.80
C ALA A 82 -5.43 -0.90 0.66
N LEU A 83 -5.21 -1.74 -0.34
CA LEU A 83 -6.10 -1.97 -1.49
C LEU A 83 -7.11 -3.08 -1.21
N ALA A 84 -6.89 -3.87 -0.16
CA ALA A 84 -7.83 -4.85 0.38
C ALA A 84 -8.14 -4.48 1.83
N PRO A 85 -9.31 -4.85 2.37
CA PRO A 85 -9.66 -4.56 3.76
C PRO A 85 -8.71 -5.22 4.75
N GLU A 86 -8.18 -4.43 5.68
CA GLU A 86 -7.40 -4.90 6.82
C GLU A 86 -8.17 -4.69 8.13
N PRO A 87 -7.87 -5.46 9.20
CA PRO A 87 -8.50 -5.23 10.50
C PRO A 87 -8.21 -3.82 11.01
N GLU A 88 -9.27 -3.05 11.27
CA GLU A 88 -9.17 -1.71 11.84
C GLU A 88 -8.53 -1.76 13.25
N GLY A 89 -7.66 -0.80 13.54
CA GLY A 89 -6.91 -0.73 14.79
C GLY A 89 -5.63 -1.56 14.79
N LEU A 90 -5.07 -1.76 15.99
CA LEU A 90 -3.80 -2.45 16.17
C LEU A 90 -4.00 -3.96 16.31
N VAL A 91 -3.33 -4.74 15.45
CA VAL A 91 -3.33 -6.20 15.47
C VAL A 91 -1.91 -6.75 15.43
N ASP A 92 -1.74 -7.94 15.99
CA ASP A 92 -0.52 -8.72 15.79
C ASP A 92 -0.48 -9.22 14.35
N CYS A 93 0.64 -9.01 13.67
CA CYS A 93 0.85 -9.47 12.30
C CYS A 93 2.24 -10.10 12.14
N SER A 94 2.67 -10.88 13.14
CA SER A 94 3.97 -11.57 13.20
C SER A 94 4.36 -12.33 11.93
N ASP A 95 3.39 -12.84 11.18
CA ASP A 95 3.62 -13.62 9.96
C ASP A 95 3.47 -12.79 8.66
N VAL A 96 3.35 -11.46 8.75
CA VAL A 96 3.07 -10.57 7.61
C VAL A 96 4.08 -9.42 7.58
N LEU A 97 5.09 -9.56 6.71
CA LEU A 97 6.08 -8.51 6.46
C LEU A 97 5.57 -7.49 5.45
N PHE A 98 4.92 -8.00 4.41
CA PHE A 98 4.32 -7.23 3.35
C PHE A 98 3.13 -8.01 2.77
N ARG A 99 2.21 -7.32 2.11
CA ARG A 99 1.20 -7.91 1.23
C ARG A 99 1.17 -7.12 -0.05
N PHE A 100 0.95 -7.77 -1.19
CA PHE A 100 0.76 -7.07 -2.46
C PHE A 100 -0.42 -6.10 -2.49
N SER A 101 -1.40 -6.27 -1.60
CA SER A 101 -2.47 -5.31 -1.40
C SER A 101 -2.03 -4.03 -0.69
N TRP A 102 -0.78 -3.91 -0.22
CA TRP A 102 -0.28 -2.74 0.47
C TRP A 102 0.53 -1.89 -0.51
N LEU A 103 -0.03 -0.75 -0.91
CA LEU A 103 0.64 0.22 -1.77
C LEU A 103 1.55 1.12 -0.92
N PRO A 104 2.89 1.04 -1.03
CA PRO A 104 3.80 1.84 -0.20
C PRO A 104 3.56 3.36 -0.34
N LEU A 105 3.46 4.06 0.79
CA LEU A 105 3.37 5.52 0.85
C LEU A 105 4.65 6.14 1.42
N PHE A 106 5.19 5.52 2.47
CA PHE A 106 6.39 5.97 3.16
C PHE A 106 6.98 4.82 3.99
N GLY A 107 8.25 4.91 4.34
CA GLY A 107 8.91 3.92 5.19
C GLY A 107 10.22 4.46 5.73
N ALA A 108 10.57 4.06 6.94
CA ALA A 108 11.84 4.43 7.55
C ALA A 108 12.31 3.40 8.57
N GLY A 109 13.60 3.45 8.87
CA GLY A 109 14.25 2.63 9.89
C GLY A 109 14.56 3.42 11.16
N LYS A 110 15.72 3.11 11.77
CA LYS A 110 16.25 3.80 12.95
C LYS A 110 16.66 5.25 12.60
N GLY A 111 15.83 6.22 12.96
CA GLY A 111 16.14 7.64 12.84
C GLY A 111 14.98 8.48 12.35
N ASP A 112 15.12 9.79 12.49
CA ASP A 112 14.15 10.72 11.90
C ASP A 112 14.22 10.60 10.38
N SER A 113 13.06 10.66 9.73
CA SER A 113 12.96 10.57 8.28
C SER A 113 11.87 11.49 7.77
N SER A 114 12.06 11.98 6.55
CA SER A 114 11.08 12.82 5.86
C SER A 114 11.08 12.49 4.38
N LEU A 115 9.90 12.40 3.79
CA LEU A 115 9.69 12.37 2.35
C LEU A 115 8.89 13.61 1.96
N VAL A 116 9.58 14.59 1.38
CA VAL A 116 8.96 15.78 0.81
C VAL A 116 8.63 15.50 -0.65
N LEU A 117 7.37 15.67 -1.04
CA LEU A 117 6.96 15.54 -2.43
C LEU A 117 7.34 16.81 -3.21
N PRO A 118 7.45 16.73 -4.56
CA PRO A 118 7.55 17.93 -5.38
C PRO A 118 6.41 18.93 -5.11
N ASP A 119 6.71 20.23 -5.17
CA ASP A 119 5.77 21.31 -4.79
C ASP A 119 4.41 21.25 -5.51
N ASP A 120 4.39 20.74 -6.74
CA ASP A 120 3.21 20.60 -7.59
C ASP A 120 2.48 19.26 -7.41
N SER A 121 2.91 18.43 -6.46
CA SER A 121 2.47 17.04 -6.30
C SER A 121 1.91 16.75 -4.90
N ALA A 122 1.03 15.75 -4.83
CA ALA A 122 0.50 15.22 -3.58
C ALA A 122 0.10 13.75 -3.73
N VAL A 123 0.30 12.93 -2.69
CA VAL A 123 -0.39 11.64 -2.57
C VAL A 123 -1.85 11.93 -2.27
N VAL A 124 -2.75 11.37 -3.06
CA VAL A 124 -4.20 11.53 -2.90
C VAL A 124 -4.78 10.28 -2.25
N LEU A 125 -5.35 10.44 -1.05
CA LEU A 125 -6.02 9.38 -0.31
C LEU A 125 -7.52 9.72 -0.21
N PRO A 126 -8.38 9.13 -1.07
CA PRO A 126 -9.82 9.35 -0.99
C PRO A 126 -10.40 8.90 0.35
N LYS A 127 -11.50 9.53 0.77
CA LYS A 127 -12.33 9.09 1.87
C LYS A 127 -12.63 7.60 1.77
N GLY A 128 -12.53 6.90 2.91
CA GLY A 128 -12.72 5.45 2.97
C GLY A 128 -11.47 4.64 2.62
N SER A 129 -10.39 5.28 2.15
CA SER A 129 -9.09 4.60 2.05
C SER A 129 -8.63 4.17 3.43
N GLN A 130 -8.05 2.97 3.51
CA GLN A 130 -7.42 2.50 4.74
C GLN A 130 -5.92 2.73 4.65
N VAL A 131 -5.39 3.46 5.61
CA VAL A 131 -3.95 3.66 5.78
C VAL A 131 -3.46 2.63 6.79
N LEU A 132 -2.36 1.96 6.46
CA LEU A 132 -1.79 0.88 7.25
C LEU A 132 -0.34 1.20 7.62
N LEU A 133 -0.01 0.99 8.89
CA LEU A 133 1.34 0.94 9.41
C LEU A 133 1.71 -0.51 9.74
N GLN A 134 2.62 -1.09 8.99
CA GLN A 134 3.33 -2.30 9.42
C GLN A 134 4.55 -1.85 10.22
N LEU A 135 4.67 -2.37 11.43
CA LEU A 135 5.65 -1.95 12.41
C LEU A 135 6.50 -3.15 12.80
N HIS A 136 7.78 -3.13 12.46
CA HIS A 136 8.76 -4.02 13.08
C HIS A 136 9.28 -3.36 14.34
N LEU A 137 8.93 -3.94 15.49
CA LEU A 137 9.30 -3.43 16.79
C LEU A 137 10.39 -4.32 17.38
N LEU A 138 11.48 -3.70 17.85
CA LEU A 138 12.62 -4.41 18.42
C LEU A 138 13.04 -3.78 19.75
N ASN A 139 13.00 -4.58 20.82
CA ASN A 139 13.51 -4.17 22.11
C ASN A 139 14.80 -4.94 22.45
N SER A 140 15.94 -4.32 22.17
CA SER A 140 17.26 -4.88 22.51
C SER A 140 17.71 -4.57 23.94
N THR A 141 16.85 -3.97 24.77
CA THR A 141 17.19 -3.59 26.16
C THR A 141 16.86 -4.72 27.14
N ASN A 142 17.18 -4.50 28.43
CA ASN A 142 16.88 -5.43 29.52
C ASN A 142 15.59 -5.07 30.29
N GLN A 143 14.80 -4.12 29.79
CA GLN A 143 13.52 -3.71 30.36
C GLN A 143 12.44 -3.70 29.29
N ASP A 144 11.20 -3.95 29.67
CA ASP A 144 10.08 -3.82 28.74
C ASP A 144 9.95 -2.36 28.30
N ILE A 145 9.70 -2.16 27.01
CA ILE A 145 9.45 -0.83 26.45
C ILE A 145 8.04 -0.77 25.91
N SER A 146 7.41 0.40 25.99
CA SER A 146 6.07 0.62 25.45
C SER A 146 5.98 2.00 24.81
N GLY A 147 5.12 2.13 23.82
CA GLY A 147 4.95 3.38 23.09
C GLY A 147 3.83 3.32 22.09
N ARG A 148 3.58 4.47 21.45
CA ARG A 148 2.60 4.65 20.39
C ARG A 148 3.32 5.12 19.12
N PRO A 149 3.78 4.20 18.27
CA PRO A 149 4.40 4.55 16.99
C PRO A 149 3.47 5.43 16.16
N ALA A 150 4.01 6.47 15.53
CA ALA A 150 3.24 7.41 14.75
C ALA A 150 4.01 7.89 13.52
N VAL A 151 3.28 8.20 12.46
CA VAL A 151 3.78 8.88 11.26
C VAL A 151 2.91 10.10 11.00
N LYS A 152 3.56 11.23 10.71
CA LYS A 152 2.92 12.52 10.46
C LYS A 152 2.75 12.71 8.96
N LEU A 153 1.52 12.92 8.51
CA LEU A 153 1.16 13.23 7.13
C LEU A 153 0.83 14.72 7.09
N HIS A 154 1.67 15.52 6.45
CA HIS A 154 1.38 16.93 6.22
C HIS A 154 0.39 17.06 5.06
N THR A 155 -0.70 17.78 5.31
CA THR A 155 -1.81 17.88 4.39
C THR A 155 -1.85 19.25 3.72
N THR A 156 -2.34 19.27 2.48
CA THR A 156 -2.56 20.50 1.72
C THR A 156 -4.02 20.64 1.32
N GLN A 157 -4.50 21.89 1.28
CA GLN A 157 -5.83 22.24 0.77
C GLN A 157 -5.82 22.48 -0.75
N ASP A 158 -4.64 22.47 -1.38
CA ASP A 158 -4.50 22.58 -2.84
C ASP A 158 -4.79 21.23 -3.50
N THR A 159 -6.06 21.01 -3.83
CA THR A 159 -6.53 19.80 -4.52
C THR A 159 -6.19 19.77 -6.01
N GLY A 160 -5.56 20.82 -6.54
CA GLY A 160 -5.12 20.91 -7.94
C GLY A 160 -3.74 20.29 -8.20
N ARG A 161 -3.06 19.79 -7.17
CA ARG A 161 -1.75 19.16 -7.30
C ARG A 161 -1.82 17.84 -8.08
N MET A 162 -0.76 17.56 -8.82
CA MET A 162 -0.61 16.32 -9.56
C MET A 162 -0.52 15.14 -8.58
N PRO A 163 -1.20 14.03 -8.85
CA PRO A 163 -1.13 12.87 -7.96
C PRO A 163 0.28 12.28 -7.98
N ALA A 164 0.79 11.91 -6.81
CA ALA A 164 2.02 11.15 -6.64
C ALA A 164 1.70 9.70 -6.27
N GLY A 165 2.42 8.77 -6.89
CA GLY A 165 2.20 7.33 -6.74
C GLY A 165 3.50 6.55 -6.93
N ILE A 166 3.39 5.31 -7.40
CA ILE A 166 4.52 4.40 -7.51
C ILE A 166 4.72 3.96 -8.96
N TYR A 167 5.98 3.91 -9.37
CA TYR A 167 6.43 3.19 -10.56
C TYR A 167 7.54 2.21 -10.14
N ALA A 168 7.24 0.92 -10.12
CA ALA A 168 8.15 -0.10 -9.61
C ALA A 168 8.90 -0.83 -10.75
N PHE A 169 10.10 -1.31 -10.45
CA PHE A 169 10.92 -2.13 -11.36
C PHE A 169 11.30 -3.42 -10.64
N GLY A 170 11.19 -4.57 -11.30
CA GLY A 170 11.60 -5.82 -10.68
C GLY A 170 10.96 -7.07 -11.23
N THR A 171 11.19 -8.18 -10.55
CA THR A 171 10.67 -9.48 -10.96
C THR A 171 10.50 -10.42 -9.78
N ASP A 172 9.53 -11.32 -9.89
CA ASP A 172 9.35 -12.46 -8.99
C ASP A 172 10.08 -13.73 -9.49
N LYS A 173 10.77 -13.67 -10.64
CA LYS A 173 11.43 -14.82 -11.27
C LYS A 173 12.75 -15.14 -10.56
N ILE A 174 12.66 -15.47 -9.28
CA ILE A 174 13.77 -15.75 -8.39
C ILE A 174 13.86 -17.25 -8.14
N SER A 175 15.03 -17.83 -8.42
CA SER A 175 15.39 -19.19 -8.06
C SER A 175 16.87 -19.24 -7.69
N LEU A 176 17.14 -19.26 -6.39
CA LEU A 176 18.49 -19.22 -5.82
C LEU A 176 18.88 -20.61 -5.33
N GLN A 177 19.83 -21.23 -6.01
CA GLN A 177 20.32 -22.56 -5.64
C GLN A 177 21.10 -22.52 -4.32
N PRO A 178 21.06 -23.61 -3.52
CA PRO A 178 21.83 -23.73 -2.29
C PRO A 178 23.32 -23.46 -2.49
N ASN A 179 23.96 -22.85 -1.50
CA ASN A 179 25.40 -22.58 -1.45
C ASN A 179 25.94 -21.91 -2.72
N SER A 180 25.20 -20.96 -3.29
CA SER A 180 25.55 -20.32 -4.55
C SER A 180 25.24 -18.83 -4.56
N LYS A 181 26.01 -18.09 -5.36
CA LYS A 181 25.70 -16.71 -5.73
C LYS A 181 24.93 -16.69 -7.05
N ALA A 182 23.95 -15.82 -7.13
CA ALA A 182 23.15 -15.63 -8.34
C ALA A 182 22.75 -14.16 -8.52
N SER A 183 22.43 -13.81 -9.75
CA SER A 183 21.91 -12.49 -10.13
C SER A 183 20.57 -12.68 -10.80
N VAL A 184 19.61 -11.83 -10.46
CA VAL A 184 18.30 -11.74 -11.10
C VAL A 184 18.16 -10.33 -11.65
N SER A 185 17.65 -10.20 -12.87
CA SER A 185 17.44 -8.91 -13.50
C SER A 185 16.10 -8.84 -14.20
N ASP A 186 15.54 -7.64 -14.27
CA ASP A 186 14.37 -7.32 -15.07
C ASP A 186 14.73 -6.18 -16.04
N ASP A 187 14.39 -6.37 -17.31
CA ASP A 187 14.59 -5.43 -18.39
C ASP A 187 13.24 -4.94 -18.89
N CYS A 188 13.09 -3.63 -19.07
CA CYS A 188 11.83 -3.04 -19.52
C CYS A 188 12.07 -1.91 -20.52
N THR A 189 11.12 -1.70 -21.42
CA THR A 189 11.08 -0.52 -22.28
C THR A 189 9.98 0.41 -21.78
N MET A 190 10.36 1.64 -21.43
CA MET A 190 9.43 2.64 -20.95
C MET A 190 8.41 2.99 -22.05
N THR A 191 7.12 2.89 -21.73
CA THR A 191 6.03 3.21 -22.68
C THR A 191 5.65 4.69 -22.65
N GLU A 192 6.08 5.41 -21.62
CA GLU A 192 5.79 6.83 -21.39
C GLU A 192 6.87 7.49 -20.53
N ASP A 193 6.80 8.81 -20.41
CA ASP A 193 7.68 9.57 -19.54
C ASP A 193 7.33 9.34 -18.06
N VAL A 194 8.33 9.04 -17.23
CA VAL A 194 8.17 8.85 -15.78
C VAL A 194 9.14 9.75 -15.03
N GLU A 195 8.63 10.58 -14.13
CA GLU A 195 9.41 11.45 -13.26
C GLU A 195 9.45 10.90 -11.85
N LEU A 196 10.60 10.33 -11.47
CA LEU A 196 10.87 9.78 -10.14
C LEU A 196 11.50 10.84 -9.24
N PHE A 197 10.98 10.93 -8.02
CA PHE A 197 11.47 11.83 -6.97
C PHE A 197 12.00 11.10 -5.73
N GLY A 198 11.75 9.80 -5.61
CA GLY A 198 12.31 8.95 -4.56
C GLY A 198 12.47 7.52 -5.03
N LEU A 199 13.42 6.79 -4.44
CA LEU A 199 13.68 5.38 -4.72
C LEU A 199 13.76 4.61 -3.41
N LEU A 200 13.18 3.41 -3.38
CA LEU A 200 13.33 2.44 -2.31
C LEU A 200 13.77 1.11 -2.92
N ALA A 201 15.02 0.73 -2.68
CA ALA A 201 15.49 -0.61 -3.01
C ALA A 201 14.96 -1.62 -1.98
N HIS A 202 14.51 -2.78 -2.47
CA HIS A 202 13.93 -3.82 -1.64
C HIS A 202 14.42 -5.21 -2.06
N MET A 203 15.06 -5.90 -1.13
CA MET A 203 15.54 -7.29 -1.18
C MET A 203 15.43 -7.90 0.22
N HIS A 204 15.59 -9.22 0.38
CA HIS A 204 15.60 -9.87 1.70
C HIS A 204 17.02 -10.20 2.17
N TYR A 205 17.17 -11.25 3.00
CA TYR A 205 18.39 -11.51 3.78
C TYR A 205 19.60 -11.94 2.94
N LEU A 206 19.39 -12.56 1.79
CA LEU A 206 20.44 -13.07 0.92
C LEU A 206 20.96 -12.00 -0.04
N GLY A 207 20.37 -10.81 -0.04
CA GLY A 207 20.79 -9.71 -0.90
C GLY A 207 22.21 -9.23 -0.62
N GLU A 208 22.97 -8.96 -1.68
CA GLU A 208 24.32 -8.42 -1.62
C GLU A 208 24.36 -6.98 -2.16
N ASN A 209 23.62 -6.69 -3.23
CA ASN A 209 23.44 -5.34 -3.77
C ASN A 209 22.31 -5.29 -4.82
N LEU A 210 21.80 -4.08 -5.04
CA LEU A 210 20.87 -3.74 -6.12
C LEU A 210 21.45 -2.62 -6.98
N SER A 211 21.28 -2.72 -8.30
CA SER A 211 21.63 -1.66 -9.25
C SER A 211 20.50 -1.38 -10.22
N PHE A 212 20.43 -0.15 -10.71
CA PHE A 212 19.46 0.28 -11.70
C PHE A 212 20.13 1.11 -12.79
N GLU A 213 19.94 0.68 -14.03
CA GLU A 213 20.53 1.25 -15.22
C GLU A 213 19.45 1.71 -16.20
N THR A 214 19.70 2.77 -16.96
CA THR A 214 18.80 3.21 -18.03
C THR A 214 19.54 3.83 -19.21
N GLY A 215 18.96 3.77 -20.40
CA GLY A 215 19.50 4.36 -21.62
C GLY A 215 18.57 4.14 -22.82
N PRO A 216 18.90 4.66 -24.00
CA PRO A 216 18.06 4.49 -25.18
C PRO A 216 17.98 3.02 -25.61
N ALA A 217 16.82 2.58 -26.12
CA ALA A 217 16.64 1.22 -26.62
C ALA A 217 17.73 0.82 -27.65
N GLY A 218 18.41 -0.30 -27.41
CA GLY A 218 19.51 -0.79 -28.25
C GLY A 218 20.84 -0.02 -28.11
N GLY A 219 20.91 0.96 -27.20
CA GLY A 219 22.12 1.70 -26.82
C GLY A 219 22.72 1.21 -25.50
N PRO A 220 23.79 1.87 -25.02
CA PRO A 220 24.36 1.57 -23.70
C PRO A 220 23.40 2.01 -22.59
N LEU A 221 23.27 1.18 -21.56
CA LEU A 221 22.63 1.57 -20.30
C LEU A 221 23.66 2.22 -19.38
N GLU A 222 23.26 3.27 -18.69
CA GLU A 222 24.06 3.95 -17.67
C GLU A 222 23.46 3.68 -16.29
N GLU A 223 24.30 3.30 -15.32
CA GLU A 223 23.88 3.16 -13.93
C GLU A 223 23.41 4.51 -13.38
N ARG A 224 22.17 4.53 -12.88
CA ARG A 224 21.54 5.72 -12.27
C ARG A 224 21.40 5.58 -10.76
N TYR A 225 21.39 4.35 -10.25
CA TYR A 225 21.25 4.07 -8.84
C TYR A 225 21.92 2.74 -8.47
N ARG A 226 22.50 2.69 -7.26
CA ARG A 226 23.13 1.51 -6.69
C ARG A 226 23.01 1.52 -5.16
N LYS A 227 22.62 0.37 -4.60
CA LYS A 227 22.63 0.07 -3.18
C LYS A 227 23.65 -1.04 -2.92
N ASP A 228 24.85 -0.68 -2.49
CA ASP A 228 25.98 -1.60 -2.30
C ASP A 228 26.88 -1.12 -1.13
N PRO A 229 27.06 -1.90 -0.06
CA PRO A 229 26.45 -3.21 0.16
C PRO A 229 24.95 -3.10 0.46
N TRP A 230 24.20 -4.17 0.19
CA TRP A 230 22.85 -4.35 0.69
C TRP A 230 22.86 -4.47 2.22
N ASN A 231 21.88 -3.85 2.86
CA ASN A 231 21.63 -3.98 4.29
C ASN A 231 20.12 -4.07 4.52
N PHE A 232 19.65 -5.27 4.88
CA PHE A 232 18.24 -5.55 5.12
C PHE A 232 17.60 -4.62 6.16
N ASP A 233 18.38 -4.12 7.13
CA ASP A 233 17.88 -3.24 8.18
C ASP A 233 17.80 -1.77 7.75
N ALA A 234 18.36 -1.40 6.59
CA ALA A 234 18.51 -0.02 6.13
C ALA A 234 17.77 0.26 4.81
N GLN A 235 16.49 -0.09 4.78
CA GLN A 235 15.58 0.10 3.65
C GLN A 235 14.86 1.44 3.76
N ILE A 236 15.59 2.50 3.45
CA ILE A 236 15.10 3.89 3.49
C ILE A 236 14.75 4.37 2.08
N ILE A 237 13.83 5.32 1.99
CA ILE A 237 13.54 6.03 0.75
C ILE A 237 14.64 7.07 0.53
N GLU A 238 15.30 6.99 -0.63
CA GLU A 238 16.37 7.89 -1.03
C GLU A 238 15.83 8.91 -2.06
N PRO A 239 15.98 10.22 -1.84
CA PRO A 239 15.49 11.22 -2.78
C PRO A 239 16.29 11.14 -4.08
N VAL A 240 15.60 11.25 -5.20
CA VAL A 240 16.21 11.27 -6.53
C VAL A 240 15.58 12.38 -7.38
N SER A 241 16.24 12.76 -8.47
CA SER A 241 15.60 13.46 -9.58
C SER A 241 15.96 12.69 -10.84
N LEU A 242 15.09 11.78 -11.24
CA LEU A 242 15.31 10.90 -12.38
C LEU A 242 14.10 10.93 -13.29
N THR A 243 14.31 11.33 -14.54
CA THR A 243 13.30 11.25 -15.59
C THR A 243 13.67 10.12 -16.53
N LEU A 244 12.77 9.16 -16.68
CA LEU A 244 12.81 8.11 -17.68
C LEU A 244 11.94 8.55 -18.86
N LYS A 245 12.44 8.43 -20.09
CA LYS A 245 11.71 8.83 -21.29
C LYS A 245 11.03 7.65 -21.94
N ALA A 246 9.91 7.90 -22.60
CA ALA A 246 9.29 6.92 -23.48
C ALA A 246 10.33 6.39 -24.49
N GLY A 247 10.48 5.07 -24.56
CA GLY A 247 11.46 4.38 -25.39
C GLY A 247 12.83 4.14 -24.74
N ASP A 248 13.09 4.66 -23.53
CA ASP A 248 14.25 4.25 -22.76
C ASP A 248 14.11 2.78 -22.35
N GLN A 249 15.23 2.07 -22.35
CA GLN A 249 15.37 0.77 -21.72
C GLN A 249 15.85 0.95 -20.28
N THR A 250 15.28 0.20 -19.36
CA THR A 250 15.69 0.15 -17.94
C THR A 250 16.08 -1.27 -17.57
N ARG A 251 17.07 -1.40 -16.67
CA ARG A 251 17.44 -2.67 -16.05
C ARG A 251 17.58 -2.51 -14.55
N VAL A 252 16.83 -3.30 -13.79
CA VAL A 252 17.14 -3.53 -12.37
C VAL A 252 17.87 -4.86 -12.23
N THR A 253 18.94 -4.89 -11.45
CA THR A 253 19.69 -6.13 -11.15
C THR A 253 19.89 -6.28 -9.65
N CYS A 254 19.47 -7.42 -9.13
CA CYS A 254 19.62 -7.83 -7.74
C CYS A 254 20.61 -8.99 -7.65
N ASN A 255 21.62 -8.87 -6.79
CA ASN A 255 22.64 -9.89 -6.58
C ASN A 255 22.47 -10.54 -5.21
N TYR A 256 22.61 -11.87 -5.14
CA TYR A 256 22.38 -12.64 -3.93
C TYR A 256 23.53 -13.60 -3.61
N ASP A 257 23.67 -13.94 -2.33
CA ASP A 257 24.49 -15.04 -1.82
C ASP A 257 23.63 -16.00 -0.98
N ASN A 258 23.12 -17.06 -1.60
CA ASN A 258 22.41 -18.11 -0.89
C ASN A 258 23.41 -19.07 -0.24
N ALA A 259 23.90 -18.73 0.95
CA ALA A 259 24.79 -19.59 1.74
C ALA A 259 24.04 -20.73 2.47
N THR A 260 22.72 -20.87 2.27
CA THR A 260 21.90 -21.88 2.95
C THR A 260 21.93 -23.22 2.19
N PRO A 261 21.53 -24.35 2.83
CA PRO A 261 21.45 -25.65 2.16
C PRO A 261 20.17 -25.87 1.35
N SER A 262 19.29 -24.86 1.22
CA SER A 262 17.98 -24.97 0.57
C SER A 262 17.87 -24.04 -0.63
N ASP A 263 17.04 -24.42 -1.60
CA ASP A 263 16.57 -23.50 -2.64
C ASP A 263 15.77 -22.37 -2.00
N VAL A 264 15.95 -21.15 -2.51
CA VAL A 264 15.17 -19.97 -2.11
C VAL A 264 14.52 -19.37 -3.35
N SER A 265 13.22 -19.11 -3.27
CA SER A 265 12.42 -18.53 -4.36
C SER A 265 11.85 -17.18 -3.96
N PHE A 266 11.06 -16.58 -4.85
CA PHE A 266 10.27 -15.41 -4.52
C PHE A 266 9.24 -15.70 -3.42
N GLY A 267 9.02 -14.73 -2.52
CA GLY A 267 7.99 -14.81 -1.49
C GLY A 267 7.96 -13.60 -0.55
N GLU A 268 6.94 -13.53 0.29
CA GLU A 268 6.73 -12.43 1.25
C GLU A 268 7.53 -12.61 2.56
N SER A 269 8.03 -13.81 2.85
CA SER A 269 8.85 -14.06 4.04
C SER A 269 10.27 -13.51 3.86
N SER A 270 10.92 -12.99 4.91
CA SER A 270 12.34 -12.61 4.85
C SER A 270 13.28 -13.78 4.53
N SER A 271 12.81 -15.03 4.71
CA SER A 271 13.55 -16.23 4.32
C SER A 271 13.39 -16.61 2.84
N ASP A 272 12.37 -16.04 2.18
CA ASP A 272 12.25 -16.00 0.73
C ASP A 272 12.99 -14.77 0.20
N GLU A 273 12.96 -14.49 -1.11
CA GLU A 273 13.61 -13.31 -1.68
C GLU A 273 12.70 -12.42 -2.53
N MET A 274 13.10 -11.15 -2.70
CA MET A 274 12.46 -10.17 -3.57
C MET A 274 13.50 -9.35 -4.33
N CYS A 275 13.13 -8.88 -5.53
CA CYS A 275 13.95 -7.98 -6.34
C CYS A 275 13.11 -6.80 -6.81
N PHE A 276 13.05 -5.72 -6.02
CA PHE A 276 12.31 -4.53 -6.41
C PHE A 276 13.09 -3.24 -6.20
N LEU A 277 12.96 -2.32 -7.16
CA LEU A 277 13.21 -0.90 -6.97
C LEU A 277 11.87 -0.17 -7.07
N VAL A 278 11.39 0.34 -5.95
CA VAL A 278 10.14 1.08 -5.85
C VAL A 278 10.43 2.56 -6.11
N GLY A 279 9.96 3.10 -7.23
CA GLY A 279 10.08 4.51 -7.57
C GLY A 279 8.87 5.31 -7.13
N PHE A 280 9.07 6.38 -6.38
CA PHE A 280 8.05 7.36 -6.07
C PHE A 280 7.95 8.35 -7.23
N ALA A 281 6.80 8.39 -7.89
CA ALA A 281 6.62 9.01 -9.20
C ALA A 281 5.55 10.10 -9.19
N LYS A 282 5.78 11.17 -9.95
CA LYS A 282 4.77 12.20 -10.23
C LYS A 282 3.74 11.68 -11.23
N ASN A 283 2.57 12.30 -11.25
CA ASN A 283 1.46 12.03 -12.17
C ASN A 283 0.94 10.59 -12.13
N ARG A 284 0.88 9.99 -10.93
CA ARG A 284 0.41 8.61 -10.71
C ARG A 284 -0.52 8.53 -9.53
N THR A 285 -1.60 7.76 -9.65
CA THR A 285 -2.57 7.55 -8.57
C THR A 285 -2.49 6.16 -7.95
N ASN A 286 -1.87 5.19 -8.63
CA ASN A 286 -1.80 3.78 -8.24
C ASN A 286 -0.37 3.22 -8.41
N LEU A 287 -0.20 1.92 -8.12
CA LEU A 287 0.98 1.16 -8.54
C LEU A 287 0.96 1.02 -10.06
N ASP A 288 2.06 1.43 -10.67
CA ASP A 288 2.41 1.13 -12.05
C ASP A 288 3.83 0.55 -12.05
N GLY A 289 4.30 0.05 -13.18
CA GLY A 289 5.69 -0.36 -13.27
C GLY A 289 6.02 -1.41 -14.30
N CYS A 290 7.32 -1.66 -14.37
CA CYS A 290 7.94 -2.75 -15.07
C CYS A 290 8.14 -3.92 -14.10
N LEU A 291 7.08 -4.70 -13.88
CA LEU A 291 7.11 -5.84 -12.98
C LEU A 291 6.86 -7.13 -13.76
N THR A 292 7.88 -7.96 -13.86
CA THR A 292 7.75 -9.25 -14.54
C THR A 292 7.39 -10.35 -13.53
N PHE A 293 6.16 -10.86 -13.62
CA PHE A 293 5.67 -11.95 -12.78
C PHE A 293 5.66 -13.31 -13.50
N GLY A 294 5.93 -14.39 -12.76
CA GLY A 294 6.18 -15.76 -13.21
C GLY A 294 4.94 -16.53 -13.61
N GLY A 295 3.95 -15.85 -14.18
CA GLY A 295 2.63 -16.39 -14.53
C GLY A 295 2.10 -15.91 -15.89
N GLY A 296 2.96 -15.54 -16.83
CA GLY A 296 2.54 -15.16 -18.18
C GLY A 296 3.73 -14.72 -19.02
N GLY A 297 3.85 -15.23 -20.24
CA GLY A 297 4.87 -14.78 -21.19
C GLY A 297 4.69 -13.31 -21.56
N ASP A 298 5.75 -12.73 -22.11
CA ASP A 298 5.84 -11.41 -22.75
C ASP A 298 4.46 -10.74 -22.97
N GLN A 299 4.14 -9.74 -22.14
CA GLN A 299 3.06 -8.80 -22.45
C GLN A 299 3.65 -7.46 -22.88
N ASP A 300 4.57 -7.54 -23.84
CA ASP A 300 4.94 -6.41 -24.71
C ASP A 300 3.92 -6.34 -25.85
N ALA A 301 2.72 -5.85 -25.53
CA ALA A 301 1.80 -5.25 -26.49
C ALA A 301 0.76 -4.50 -25.67
N GLY A 302 0.71 -3.18 -25.81
CA GLY A 302 -0.39 -2.38 -25.28
C GLY A 302 -1.72 -3.03 -25.64
N VAL A 303 -2.38 -3.59 -24.64
CA VAL A 303 -3.73 -4.11 -24.76
C VAL A 303 -4.59 -2.88 -25.04
N PRO A 304 -5.28 -2.79 -26.19
CA PRO A 304 -6.23 -1.71 -26.42
C PRO A 304 -7.23 -1.70 -25.25
N PRO A 305 -7.70 -0.52 -24.78
CA PRO A 305 -8.76 -0.50 -23.79
C PRO A 305 -9.90 -1.37 -24.31
N ASP A 306 -10.27 -2.39 -23.52
CA ASP A 306 -11.34 -3.31 -23.88
C ASP A 306 -12.59 -2.47 -24.19
N PRO A 307 -13.14 -2.51 -25.42
CA PRO A 307 -14.36 -1.79 -25.74
C PRO A 307 -15.56 -2.22 -24.86
N ASP A 308 -15.42 -3.35 -24.14
CA ASP A 308 -16.39 -3.88 -23.19
C ASP A 308 -16.03 -3.58 -21.71
N ALA A 309 -15.05 -2.70 -21.42
CA ALA A 309 -14.62 -2.26 -20.06
C ALA A 309 -15.71 -1.54 -19.21
N GLY A 310 -16.97 -1.68 -19.59
CA GLY A 310 -18.13 -1.40 -18.75
C GLY A 310 -19.43 -2.03 -19.26
N ALA A 311 -19.32 -3.13 -20.02
CA ALA A 311 -20.45 -3.90 -20.51
C ALA A 311 -20.27 -5.39 -20.20
N CYS A 312 -20.09 -5.72 -18.92
CA CYS A 312 -20.56 -7.04 -18.50
C CYS A 312 -22.02 -7.17 -18.93
N GLY A 313 -22.41 -8.30 -19.51
CA GLY A 313 -23.82 -8.59 -19.83
C GLY A 313 -24.73 -8.52 -18.60
N GLU A 314 -26.00 -8.95 -18.70
CA GLU A 314 -26.93 -8.93 -17.55
C GLU A 314 -26.27 -9.53 -16.29
N GLN A 315 -25.93 -8.65 -15.35
CA GLN A 315 -25.16 -8.96 -14.15
C GLN A 315 -26.00 -9.86 -13.24
N GLN A 316 -25.54 -11.08 -12.96
CA GLN A 316 -26.05 -11.85 -11.82
C GLN A 316 -25.17 -11.56 -10.62
N GLU A 317 -25.58 -10.57 -9.83
CA GLU A 317 -25.12 -10.41 -8.45
C GLU A 317 -25.22 -11.77 -7.74
N ASN A 318 -24.11 -12.21 -7.16
CA ASN A 318 -24.09 -13.42 -6.36
C ASN A 318 -24.56 -13.13 -4.91
N PRO A 319 -24.80 -14.16 -4.07
CA PRO A 319 -25.28 -13.96 -2.70
C PRO A 319 -24.37 -13.12 -1.79
N ASN A 320 -23.11 -12.90 -2.20
CA ASN A 320 -22.14 -12.06 -1.50
C ASN A 320 -22.06 -10.66 -2.09
N GLY A 321 -22.94 -10.24 -3.01
CA GLY A 321 -22.92 -8.90 -3.62
C GLY A 321 -21.91 -8.72 -4.76
N ILE A 322 -21.10 -9.74 -5.10
CA ILE A 322 -20.16 -9.66 -6.23
C ILE A 322 -20.95 -9.63 -7.53
N GLY A 323 -20.67 -8.64 -8.37
CA GLY A 323 -21.41 -8.37 -9.60
C GLY A 323 -22.57 -7.39 -9.46
N ARG A 324 -22.86 -6.86 -8.27
CA ARG A 324 -23.83 -5.77 -8.11
C ARG A 324 -23.38 -4.53 -8.87
N ALA A 325 -24.28 -3.87 -9.60
CA ALA A 325 -23.98 -2.61 -10.27
C ALA A 325 -23.56 -1.52 -9.26
N CYS A 326 -22.54 -0.75 -9.60
CA CYS A 326 -22.07 0.35 -8.77
C CYS A 326 -21.67 1.56 -9.62
N THR A 327 -21.63 2.73 -8.98
CA THR A 327 -21.14 3.96 -9.59
C THR A 327 -19.89 4.44 -8.87
N LYS A 328 -19.05 5.21 -9.58
CA LYS A 328 -17.82 5.77 -9.04
C LYS A 328 -18.14 6.63 -7.80
N GLY A 329 -17.62 6.24 -6.64
CA GLY A 329 -17.92 6.86 -5.35
C GLY A 329 -19.37 6.69 -4.84
N GLY A 330 -20.16 5.80 -5.43
CA GLY A 330 -21.59 5.64 -5.13
C GLY A 330 -21.91 4.83 -3.88
N GLY A 331 -20.97 4.03 -3.39
CA GLY A 331 -21.09 3.27 -2.13
C GLY A 331 -22.10 2.12 -2.19
N GLU A 332 -22.41 1.59 -3.38
CA GLU A 332 -23.37 0.48 -3.55
C GLU A 332 -22.80 -0.89 -3.14
N CYS A 333 -21.47 -1.01 -3.08
CA CYS A 333 -20.76 -2.23 -2.75
C CYS A 333 -20.78 -2.53 -1.25
N GLU A 334 -20.87 -3.81 -0.91
CA GLU A 334 -20.90 -4.24 0.48
C GLU A 334 -19.56 -4.02 1.17
N SER A 335 -19.56 -4.08 2.50
CA SER A 335 -18.33 -3.95 3.28
C SER A 335 -17.29 -4.99 2.84
N GLY A 336 -16.10 -4.50 2.50
CA GLY A 336 -15.00 -5.31 1.98
C GLY A 336 -15.00 -5.53 0.46
N GLN A 337 -15.85 -4.83 -0.27
CA GLN A 337 -15.85 -4.77 -1.73
C GLN A 337 -15.50 -3.37 -2.21
N THR A 338 -15.08 -3.29 -3.47
CA THR A 338 -14.84 -2.02 -4.18
C THR A 338 -15.63 -2.01 -5.48
N CYS A 339 -16.03 -0.82 -5.93
CA CYS A 339 -16.55 -0.65 -7.27
C CYS A 339 -15.42 -0.73 -8.29
N SER A 340 -15.61 -1.45 -9.39
CA SER A 340 -14.65 -1.48 -10.50
C SER A 340 -14.45 -0.10 -11.15
N ALA A 341 -15.47 0.75 -11.15
CA ALA A 341 -15.39 2.12 -11.67
C ALA A 341 -14.51 3.04 -10.81
N ASP A 342 -14.22 2.67 -9.55
CA ASP A 342 -13.27 3.39 -8.69
C ASP A 342 -11.80 3.03 -9.01
N GLN A 343 -11.56 1.95 -9.77
CA GLN A 343 -10.22 1.44 -10.10
C GLN A 343 -9.61 2.10 -11.35
N GLY A 344 -10.28 3.11 -11.94
CA GLY A 344 -9.72 3.97 -12.98
C GLY A 344 -9.70 3.41 -14.40
N GLN A 345 -10.19 2.19 -14.62
CA GLN A 345 -10.24 1.55 -15.94
C GLN A 345 -11.57 1.75 -16.67
N THR A 346 -12.64 2.09 -15.94
CA THR A 346 -13.96 2.30 -16.52
C THR A 346 -14.13 3.75 -16.98
N PRO A 347 -14.54 4.02 -18.24
CA PRO A 347 -14.80 5.37 -18.72
C PRO A 347 -15.86 6.10 -17.87
N ASP A 348 -15.68 7.41 -17.69
CA ASP A 348 -16.62 8.23 -16.91
C ASP A 348 -18.06 8.10 -17.47
N GLY A 349 -19.01 7.81 -16.56
CA GLY A 349 -20.42 7.64 -16.90
C GLY A 349 -20.84 6.21 -17.26
N VAL A 350 -19.90 5.26 -17.28
CA VAL A 350 -20.22 3.83 -17.43
C VAL A 350 -20.32 3.17 -16.05
N PRO A 351 -21.44 2.50 -15.72
CA PRO A 351 -21.60 1.83 -14.43
C PRO A 351 -20.62 0.67 -14.29
N GLY A 352 -20.01 0.55 -13.11
CA GLY A 352 -19.13 -0.56 -12.75
C GLY A 352 -19.89 -1.72 -12.12
N PHE A 353 -19.14 -2.65 -11.53
CA PHE A 353 -19.66 -3.71 -10.70
C PHE A 353 -18.84 -3.87 -9.42
N CYS A 354 -19.46 -4.38 -8.38
CA CYS A 354 -18.80 -4.67 -7.13
C CYS A 354 -17.94 -5.92 -7.26
N LEU A 355 -16.67 -5.79 -6.89
CA LEU A 355 -15.69 -6.86 -6.81
C LEU A 355 -15.08 -6.88 -5.41
N LYS A 356 -14.48 -8.01 -5.02
CA LYS A 356 -13.73 -8.12 -3.77
C LYS A 356 -12.26 -8.31 -4.07
N ILE A 357 -11.42 -7.45 -3.53
CA ILE A 357 -9.96 -7.60 -3.59
C ILE A 357 -9.53 -8.54 -2.46
N GLY A 358 -8.71 -9.52 -2.79
CA GLY A 358 -8.25 -10.57 -1.89
C GLY A 358 -9.14 -11.81 -1.90
N CYS A 359 -8.61 -12.90 -2.45
CA CYS A 359 -9.16 -14.24 -2.36
C CYS A 359 -8.01 -15.25 -2.52
N ASN A 360 -8.13 -16.42 -1.92
CA ASN A 360 -7.15 -17.50 -2.09
C ASN A 360 -7.59 -18.48 -3.16
N ALA A 361 -8.90 -18.79 -3.19
CA ALA A 361 -9.53 -19.67 -4.17
C ALA A 361 -10.96 -19.21 -4.49
N THR A 362 -11.52 -19.72 -5.60
CA THR A 362 -12.87 -19.36 -6.06
C THR A 362 -14.00 -19.49 -5.01
N PRO A 363 -13.99 -20.47 -4.09
CA PRO A 363 -14.97 -20.53 -3.01
C PRO A 363 -15.03 -19.28 -2.11
N ASP A 364 -13.94 -18.52 -1.97
CA ASP A 364 -13.88 -17.29 -1.17
C ASP A 364 -14.75 -16.16 -1.74
N CYS A 365 -15.19 -16.32 -2.99
CA CYS A 365 -16.03 -15.39 -3.72
C CYS A 365 -17.53 -15.62 -3.50
N GLY A 366 -17.93 -16.63 -2.73
CA GLY A 366 -19.34 -16.87 -2.37
C GLY A 366 -20.14 -17.71 -3.37
N GLY A 367 -19.47 -18.30 -4.37
CA GLY A 367 -20.13 -19.07 -5.43
C GLY A 367 -21.00 -18.19 -6.34
N GLY A 368 -21.97 -18.79 -7.04
CA GLY A 368 -22.94 -18.04 -7.84
C GLY A 368 -22.39 -17.34 -9.08
N GLY A 369 -21.33 -17.88 -9.69
CA GLY A 369 -20.78 -17.35 -10.94
C GLY A 369 -19.74 -16.23 -10.76
N ALA A 370 -19.05 -16.17 -9.62
CA ALA A 370 -17.85 -15.38 -9.43
C ALA A 370 -16.61 -16.30 -9.29
N THR A 371 -15.47 -15.84 -9.79
CA THR A 371 -14.21 -16.58 -9.80
C THR A 371 -13.14 -15.74 -9.10
N CYS A 372 -12.29 -16.42 -8.31
CA CYS A 372 -11.06 -15.83 -7.80
C CYS A 372 -10.01 -15.90 -8.91
N CYS A 373 -9.48 -14.79 -9.38
CA CYS A 373 -8.43 -14.79 -10.38
C CYS A 373 -7.46 -13.62 -10.18
N ALA A 374 -6.28 -13.73 -10.78
CA ALA A 374 -5.26 -12.68 -10.74
C ALA A 374 -5.12 -12.03 -12.13
N PRO A 375 -5.63 -10.81 -12.36
CA PRO A 375 -5.49 -10.11 -13.63
C PRO A 375 -4.04 -9.63 -13.81
N ALA A 376 -3.57 -9.53 -15.06
CA ALA A 376 -2.22 -9.07 -15.35
C ALA A 376 -1.99 -7.62 -14.87
N GLU A 377 -3.04 -6.79 -14.92
CA GLU A 377 -3.06 -5.39 -14.47
C GLU A 377 -2.87 -5.25 -12.94
N GLY A 378 -3.18 -6.29 -12.17
CA GLY A 378 -2.85 -6.41 -10.75
C GLY A 378 -1.48 -7.07 -10.49
N GLY A 379 -0.62 -7.12 -11.51
CA GLY A 379 0.66 -7.81 -11.49
C GLY A 379 0.54 -9.34 -11.41
N GLY A 380 -0.63 -9.95 -11.70
CA GLY A 380 -0.81 -11.40 -11.55
C GLY A 380 -0.68 -11.94 -10.12
N VAL A 381 -0.53 -11.06 -9.13
CA VAL A 381 -0.35 -11.38 -7.69
C VAL A 381 -1.53 -10.93 -6.86
N ILE A 382 -2.19 -9.83 -7.24
CA ILE A 382 -3.43 -9.38 -6.61
C ILE A 382 -4.58 -10.24 -7.11
N LYS A 383 -5.09 -11.13 -6.24
CA LYS A 383 -6.26 -11.95 -6.55
C LYS A 383 -7.54 -11.19 -6.23
N ILE A 384 -8.49 -11.20 -7.16
CA ILE A 384 -9.78 -10.55 -7.02
C ILE A 384 -10.91 -11.55 -7.27
N CYS A 385 -12.03 -11.37 -6.56
CA CYS A 385 -13.29 -12.02 -6.86
C CYS A 385 -14.06 -11.18 -7.86
N VAL A 386 -14.21 -11.72 -9.07
CA VAL A 386 -14.85 -11.06 -10.21
C VAL A 386 -15.96 -11.95 -10.73
N PRO A 387 -17.11 -11.39 -11.15
CA PRO A 387 -18.13 -12.16 -11.86
C PRO A 387 -17.53 -12.85 -13.08
N GLU A 388 -17.83 -14.12 -13.33
CA GLU A 388 -17.30 -14.90 -14.45
C GLU A 388 -17.61 -14.23 -15.79
N ALA A 389 -18.79 -13.60 -15.91
CA ALA A 389 -19.19 -12.82 -17.08
C ALA A 389 -18.37 -11.53 -17.30
N CYS A 390 -17.63 -11.10 -16.28
CA CYS A 390 -16.77 -9.92 -16.26
C CYS A 390 -15.28 -10.29 -16.19
N ARG A 391 -14.92 -11.58 -16.22
CA ARG A 391 -13.54 -12.02 -16.02
C ARG A 391 -12.70 -11.67 -17.25
N PRO A 392 -11.63 -10.86 -17.10
CA PRO A 392 -10.69 -10.61 -18.19
C PRO A 392 -10.08 -11.91 -18.71
N ALA A 393 -9.79 -11.98 -20.02
CA ALA A 393 -9.28 -13.20 -20.65
C ALA A 393 -7.89 -13.62 -20.12
N ASP A 394 -7.12 -12.66 -19.63
CA ASP A 394 -5.81 -12.79 -19.00
C ASP A 394 -5.88 -13.08 -17.49
N CYS A 395 -7.07 -13.09 -16.89
CA CYS A 395 -7.23 -13.34 -15.45
C CYS A 395 -7.16 -14.85 -15.16
N ILE A 396 -6.04 -15.30 -14.61
CA ILE A 396 -5.78 -16.73 -14.33
C ILE A 396 -6.58 -17.15 -13.09
N PRO A 397 -7.48 -18.16 -13.19
CA PRO A 397 -8.22 -18.65 -12.04
C PRO A 397 -7.30 -19.21 -10.96
N ALA A 398 -7.54 -18.80 -9.71
CA ALA A 398 -6.96 -19.45 -8.54
C ALA A 398 -7.83 -20.67 -8.18
N GLU A 399 -7.26 -21.86 -8.35
CA GLU A 399 -7.89 -23.14 -7.96
C GLU A 399 -8.08 -23.28 -6.45
#